data_AF-A0A0F8XU71-F1
#
_entry.id   AF-A0A0F8XU71-F1
#
_cell.length_a   1.000
_cell.length_b   1.000
_cell.length_c   1.000
_cell.angle_alpha   90.00
_cell.angle_beta   90.00
_cell.angle_gamma   90.00
#
_symmetry.space_group_name_H-M   'P 1'
#
loop_
_entity.id
_entity.type
_entity.pdbx_description
1 polymer ?
#
loop_
_entity_poly.entity_id
_entity_poly.type
_entity_poly.pdbx_seq_one_letter_code
_entity_poly.pdbx_strand_id
1 'polypeptide(L)'
;TTQELRRFKMQHEKWVFDRVESGKELNNKGIYKVKFENIGIFNEKCSVPLGRINVAVGDDDLGLNTFCNIISCFSNVRHWNLFYRRFLSKKTGIDRASIEIFRASEQRSTHVRISPQTHDRELSHLKVRKNRIHIEVDQKPSIDWPRSEFNIVHFNDQHYRLPGGPQDSFVNCIRYLADIFSTTEDLLWDSLRDDFFASSLFGYRVRRNGWRRLSVLVPDGRKFYLPHTSLSFTEQQFLFLEISIALHKCHKSKGSWMFIFDLVFFNRMDNNKKKILHTRK
;
A
#
# COMPACT_ATOMS: atom_id res chain seq x y z
N THR A 1 14.56 -27.50 -12.18
CA THR A 1 15.74 -28.30 -11.73
C THR A 1 16.57 -27.53 -10.72
N THR A 2 17.42 -28.21 -9.94
CA THR A 2 18.30 -27.59 -8.92
C THR A 2 19.22 -26.49 -9.50
N GLN A 3 19.55 -26.58 -10.79
CA GLN A 3 20.28 -25.55 -11.53
C GLN A 3 19.46 -24.27 -11.77
N GLU A 4 18.16 -24.38 -12.03
CA GLU A 4 17.27 -23.22 -12.16
C GLU A 4 17.11 -22.48 -10.83
N LEU A 5 17.02 -23.21 -9.71
CA LEU A 5 16.97 -22.62 -8.37
C LEU A 5 18.27 -21.89 -8.00
N ARG A 6 19.44 -22.44 -8.36
CA ARG A 6 20.73 -21.76 -8.15
C ARG A 6 20.89 -20.53 -9.03
N ARG A 7 20.46 -20.60 -10.29
CA ARG A 7 20.44 -19.46 -11.20
C ARG A 7 19.50 -18.37 -10.69
N PHE A 8 18.34 -18.74 -10.15
CA PHE A 8 17.38 -17.83 -9.53
C PHE A 8 17.98 -17.12 -8.31
N LYS A 9 18.61 -17.87 -7.39
CA LYS A 9 19.26 -17.31 -6.21
C LYS A 9 20.37 -16.31 -6.59
N MET A 10 21.26 -16.68 -7.52
CA MET A 10 22.33 -15.79 -7.97
C MET A 10 21.81 -14.52 -8.66
N GLN A 11 20.78 -14.64 -9.50
CA GLN A 11 20.19 -13.48 -10.16
C GLN A 11 19.47 -12.56 -9.18
N HIS A 12 18.79 -13.13 -8.18
CA HIS A 12 18.16 -12.37 -7.11
C HIS A 12 19.19 -11.67 -6.22
N GLU A 13 20.22 -12.36 -5.76
CA GLU A 13 21.29 -11.78 -4.93
C GLU A 13 22.02 -10.66 -5.67
N LYS A 14 22.46 -10.90 -6.92
CA LYS A 14 23.10 -9.86 -7.73
C LYS A 14 22.20 -8.64 -7.93
N TRP A 15 20.91 -8.87 -8.20
CA TRP A 15 19.92 -7.80 -8.31
C TRP A 15 19.70 -7.02 -6.99
N VAL A 16 19.74 -7.70 -5.84
CA VAL A 16 19.65 -7.05 -4.52
C VAL A 16 20.90 -6.19 -4.26
N PHE A 17 22.10 -6.72 -4.50
CA PHE A 17 23.36 -6.04 -4.21
C PHE A 17 23.60 -4.83 -5.13
N ASP A 18 23.39 -4.97 -6.45
CA ASP A 18 23.53 -3.86 -7.41
C ASP A 18 22.58 -2.68 -7.08
N ARG A 19 21.47 -2.96 -6.39
CA ARG A 19 20.44 -1.99 -5.99
C ARG A 19 20.71 -1.34 -4.64
N VAL A 20 21.36 -2.05 -3.72
CA VAL A 20 21.88 -1.48 -2.46
C VAL A 20 23.03 -0.51 -2.75
N GLU A 21 23.86 -0.83 -3.76
CA GLU A 21 25.01 -0.02 -4.15
C GLU A 21 24.60 1.25 -4.93
N SER A 22 23.65 1.15 -5.86
CA SER A 22 23.11 2.31 -6.59
C SER A 22 22.13 3.19 -5.78
N GLY A 23 21.68 2.71 -4.61
CA GLY A 23 20.73 3.41 -3.74
C GLY A 23 21.35 4.42 -2.76
N LYS A 24 22.68 4.52 -2.67
CA LYS A 24 23.35 5.33 -1.64
C LYS A 24 23.24 6.84 -1.82
N GLU A 25 23.03 7.35 -3.04
CA GLU A 25 23.13 8.80 -3.30
C GLU A 25 21.90 9.47 -3.95
N LEU A 26 20.89 8.73 -4.42
CA LEU A 26 19.83 9.33 -5.26
C LEU A 26 18.41 9.02 -4.75
N ASN A 27 17.92 9.92 -3.87
CA ASN A 27 16.52 10.18 -3.46
C ASN A 27 16.02 9.61 -2.11
N ASN A 28 16.48 10.20 -0.99
CA ASN A 28 15.84 10.10 0.34
C ASN A 28 14.54 10.92 0.40
N LYS A 29 13.54 10.62 -0.43
CA LYS A 29 12.20 11.24 -0.35
C LYS A 29 11.16 10.16 -0.11
N GLY A 30 10.58 10.17 1.09
CA GLY A 30 9.54 9.24 1.53
C GLY A 30 9.81 8.59 2.86
N ILE A 31 8.96 7.62 3.18
CA ILE A 31 9.20 6.71 4.29
C ILE A 31 10.49 5.94 3.98
N TYR A 32 11.50 6.11 4.82
CA TYR A 32 12.78 5.42 4.67
C TYR A 32 13.06 4.45 5.81
N LYS A 33 12.26 4.50 6.88
CA LYS A 33 12.42 3.60 8.03
C LYS A 33 11.11 3.45 8.79
N VAL A 34 10.84 2.23 9.23
CA VAL A 34 9.76 1.92 10.18
C VAL A 34 10.36 1.16 11.35
N LYS A 35 9.97 1.53 12.57
CA LYS A 35 10.27 0.74 13.77
C LYS A 35 8.96 0.34 14.42
N PHE A 36 8.94 -0.83 15.03
CA PHE A 36 7.76 -1.30 15.75
C PHE A 36 8.14 -2.31 16.81
N GLU A 37 7.27 -2.46 17.79
CA GLU A 37 7.44 -3.38 18.91
C GLU A 37 6.07 -3.81 19.43
N ASN A 38 5.94 -5.08 19.82
CA ASN A 38 4.75 -5.66 20.43
C ASN A 38 3.45 -5.51 19.60
N ILE A 39 3.49 -5.84 18.31
CA ILE A 39 2.33 -5.73 17.40
C ILE A 39 2.08 -7.02 16.63
N GLY A 40 0.89 -7.58 16.82
CA GLY A 40 0.47 -8.81 16.16
C GLY A 40 1.39 -9.96 16.55
N ILE A 41 2.08 -10.53 15.58
CA ILE A 41 3.05 -11.61 15.81
C ILE A 41 4.46 -11.11 16.17
N PHE A 42 4.72 -9.80 16.04
CA PHE A 42 6.03 -9.21 16.28
C PHE A 42 6.15 -8.73 17.73
N ASN A 43 6.73 -9.56 18.59
CA ASN A 43 6.93 -9.25 20.01
C ASN A 43 8.25 -8.53 20.30
N GLU A 44 9.16 -8.49 19.34
CA GLU A 44 10.48 -7.88 19.48
C GLU A 44 10.51 -6.48 18.90
N LYS A 45 11.55 -5.73 19.24
CA LYS A 45 11.82 -4.42 18.65
C LYS A 45 12.41 -4.61 17.25
N CYS A 46 11.61 -4.35 16.23
CA CYS A 46 12.03 -4.41 14.84
C CYS A 46 12.34 -3.01 14.30
N SER A 47 13.33 -2.93 13.40
CA SER A 47 13.71 -1.70 12.70
C SER A 47 14.00 -2.03 11.26
N VAL A 48 13.07 -1.71 10.36
CA VAL A 48 13.15 -2.06 8.94
C VAL A 48 13.46 -0.80 8.12
N PRO A 49 14.59 -0.76 7.40
CA PRO A 49 14.84 0.27 6.40
C PRO A 49 13.92 0.05 5.19
N LEU A 50 13.40 1.13 4.63
CA LEU A 50 12.52 1.12 3.47
C LEU A 50 13.17 1.91 2.34
N GLY A 51 13.10 1.36 1.13
CA GLY A 51 13.50 2.04 -0.09
C GLY A 51 12.35 2.86 -0.69
N ARG A 52 12.62 3.49 -1.83
CA ARG A 52 11.60 4.19 -2.62
C ARG A 52 10.50 3.27 -3.14
N ILE A 53 10.85 2.03 -3.47
CA ILE A 53 9.92 0.97 -3.86
C ILE A 53 10.25 -0.24 -3.02
N ASN A 54 9.26 -0.69 -2.25
CA ASN A 54 9.37 -1.85 -1.38
C ASN A 54 8.47 -2.94 -1.94
N VAL A 55 9.02 -4.14 -2.11
CA VAL A 55 8.24 -5.34 -2.44
C VAL A 55 8.36 -6.24 -1.23
N ALA A 56 7.25 -6.41 -0.52
CA ALA A 56 7.18 -7.30 0.62
C ALA A 56 6.75 -8.69 0.12
N VAL A 57 7.54 -9.71 0.41
CA VAL A 57 7.31 -11.09 0.00
C VAL A 57 7.32 -11.96 1.24
N GLY A 58 6.28 -12.77 1.42
CA GLY A 58 6.15 -13.70 2.53
C GLY A 58 4.74 -14.24 2.64
N ASP A 59 4.55 -15.18 3.56
CA ASP A 59 3.23 -15.72 3.87
C ASP A 59 2.50 -14.80 4.85
N ASP A 60 1.17 -14.72 4.71
CA ASP A 60 0.33 -13.95 5.63
C ASP A 60 0.48 -14.43 7.08
N ASP A 61 0.62 -15.74 7.27
CA ASP A 61 0.81 -16.39 8.57
C ASP A 61 2.16 -16.06 9.22
N LEU A 62 3.16 -15.68 8.41
CA LEU A 62 4.47 -15.21 8.87
C LEU A 62 4.51 -13.69 9.09
N GLY A 63 3.34 -13.03 9.06
CA GLY A 63 3.19 -11.63 9.45
C GLY A 63 3.40 -10.63 8.33
N LEU A 64 3.42 -11.04 7.05
CA LEU A 64 3.44 -10.12 5.91
C LEU A 64 2.31 -9.09 6.03
N ASN A 65 1.07 -9.57 6.18
CA ASN A 65 -0.09 -8.70 6.34
C ASN A 65 0.03 -7.81 7.59
N THR A 66 0.56 -8.32 8.69
CA THR A 66 0.81 -7.53 9.91
C THR A 66 1.79 -6.40 9.62
N PHE A 67 2.93 -6.69 9.00
CA PHE A 67 3.94 -5.70 8.61
C PHE A 67 3.37 -4.65 7.65
N CYS A 68 2.65 -5.08 6.62
CA CYS A 68 1.99 -4.18 5.67
C CYS A 68 0.98 -3.27 6.37
N ASN A 69 0.20 -3.77 7.34
CA ASN A 69 -0.71 -2.95 8.14
C ASN A 69 0.03 -1.96 9.05
N ILE A 70 1.18 -2.34 9.64
CA ILE A 70 2.03 -1.45 10.45
C ILE A 70 2.49 -0.25 9.63
N ILE A 71 3.00 -0.46 8.42
CA ILE A 71 3.43 0.65 7.56
C ILE A 71 2.22 1.50 7.16
N SER A 72 1.11 0.84 6.82
CA SER A 72 -0.09 1.49 6.27
C SER A 72 -0.86 2.31 7.27
N CYS A 73 -0.69 2.08 8.57
CA CYS A 73 -1.45 2.80 9.59
C CYS A 73 -1.22 4.32 9.54
N PHE A 74 -0.07 4.77 9.00
CA PHE A 74 0.25 6.19 8.82
C PHE A 74 -0.36 6.84 7.56
N SER A 75 -0.97 6.08 6.66
CA SER A 75 -1.35 6.58 5.33
C SER A 75 -2.67 7.35 5.26
N ASN A 76 -3.77 6.79 5.78
CA ASN A 76 -5.08 7.43 5.74
C ASN A 76 -5.98 6.90 6.86
N VAL A 77 -7.16 7.51 7.00
CA VAL A 77 -8.13 7.16 8.03
C VAL A 77 -8.61 5.71 7.91
N ARG A 78 -8.76 5.19 6.69
CA ARG A 78 -9.18 3.80 6.46
C ARG A 78 -8.15 2.81 7.00
N HIS A 79 -6.89 2.94 6.60
CA HIS A 79 -5.81 2.07 7.07
C HIS A 79 -5.55 2.22 8.57
N TRP A 80 -5.62 3.44 9.09
CA TRP A 80 -5.58 3.69 10.53
C TRP A 80 -6.67 2.93 11.28
N ASN A 81 -7.93 3.07 10.84
CA ASN A 81 -9.07 2.43 11.52
C ASN A 81 -8.99 0.91 11.46
N LEU A 82 -8.54 0.36 10.32
CA LEU A 82 -8.29 -1.08 10.18
C LEU A 82 -7.20 -1.55 11.15
N PHE A 83 -6.07 -0.84 11.18
CA PHE A 83 -4.96 -1.13 12.09
C PHE A 83 -5.38 -1.06 13.55
N TYR A 84 -6.03 0.05 13.95
CA TYR A 84 -6.52 0.28 15.29
C TYR A 84 -7.47 -0.84 15.75
N ARG A 85 -8.48 -1.18 14.94
CA ARG A 85 -9.43 -2.26 15.26
C ARG A 85 -8.76 -3.64 15.35
N ARG A 86 -7.74 -3.89 14.52
CA ARG A 86 -7.10 -5.20 14.47
C ARG A 86 -6.11 -5.40 15.62
N PHE A 87 -5.32 -4.38 15.95
CA PHE A 87 -4.17 -4.52 16.84
C PHE A 87 -4.28 -3.71 18.13
N LEU A 88 -4.94 -2.54 18.12
CA LEU A 88 -4.93 -1.60 19.25
C LEU A 88 -6.27 -1.45 19.97
N SER A 89 -7.37 -2.06 19.52
CA SER A 89 -8.66 -1.97 20.20
C SER A 89 -8.90 -3.09 21.22
N LYS A 90 -8.09 -4.15 21.20
CA LYS A 90 -8.22 -5.30 22.11
C LYS A 90 -7.25 -5.15 23.30
N LYS A 91 -7.78 -5.16 24.53
CA LYS A 91 -7.08 -4.82 25.79
C LYS A 91 -5.79 -5.60 26.10
N THR A 92 -5.55 -6.74 25.47
CA THR A 92 -4.47 -7.65 25.85
C THR A 92 -3.19 -7.30 25.08
N GLY A 93 -2.27 -6.58 25.72
CA GLY A 93 -0.90 -6.35 25.21
C GLY A 93 -0.61 -4.94 24.69
N ILE A 94 -1.57 -4.02 24.75
CA ILE A 94 -1.40 -2.67 24.19
C ILE A 94 -0.33 -1.88 24.91
N ASP A 95 -0.18 -2.01 26.24
CA ASP A 95 0.64 -1.10 27.08
C ASP A 95 2.12 -0.98 26.67
N ARG A 96 2.62 -1.85 25.79
CA ARG A 96 4.00 -1.81 25.26
C ARG A 96 4.08 -1.76 23.74
N ALA A 97 2.97 -1.66 23.04
CA ALA A 97 2.95 -1.53 21.59
C ALA A 97 3.55 -0.18 21.19
N SER A 98 4.42 -0.15 20.18
CA SER A 98 4.85 1.12 19.60
C SER A 98 5.12 0.98 18.13
N ILE A 99 4.89 2.06 17.40
CA ILE A 99 5.19 2.16 15.96
C ILE A 99 5.80 3.53 15.71
N GLU A 100 6.86 3.54 14.95
CA GLU A 100 7.50 4.76 14.49
C GLU A 100 7.70 4.70 12.98
N ILE A 101 7.51 5.84 12.32
CA ILE A 101 7.86 6.01 10.92
C ILE A 101 8.77 7.22 10.77
N PHE A 102 9.74 7.09 9.88
CA PHE A 102 10.66 8.15 9.52
C PHE A 102 10.49 8.45 8.04
N ARG A 103 10.14 9.70 7.76
CA ARG A 103 9.96 10.23 6.42
C ARG A 103 10.96 11.34 6.16
N ALA A 104 11.49 11.37 4.95
CA ALA A 104 12.22 12.52 4.43
C ALA A 104 11.44 13.15 3.28
N SER A 105 11.49 14.47 3.14
CA SER A 105 10.87 15.22 2.05
C SER A 105 11.83 16.32 1.57
N GLU A 106 11.47 17.03 0.51
CA GLU A 106 12.29 18.16 0.01
C GLU A 106 12.49 19.25 1.06
N GLN A 107 11.52 19.42 1.96
CA GLN A 107 11.47 20.54 2.91
C GLN A 107 11.92 20.13 4.31
N ARG A 108 11.61 18.91 4.74
CA ARG A 108 11.90 18.42 6.10
C ARG A 108 11.88 16.90 6.21
N SER A 109 12.54 16.41 7.25
CA SER A 109 12.31 15.06 7.76
C SER A 109 11.25 15.08 8.85
N THR A 110 10.36 14.10 8.84
CA THR A 110 9.27 13.94 9.80
C THR A 110 9.41 12.59 10.50
N HIS A 111 9.39 12.59 11.82
CA HIS A 111 9.30 11.40 12.66
C HIS A 111 7.92 11.36 13.30
N VAL A 112 7.19 10.26 13.12
CA VAL A 112 5.92 10.05 13.81
C VAL A 112 6.02 8.80 14.67
N ARG A 113 5.60 8.91 15.93
CA ARG A 113 5.48 7.79 16.85
C ARG A 113 4.03 7.64 17.30
N ILE A 114 3.54 6.41 17.30
CA ILE A 114 2.23 6.01 17.81
C ILE A 114 2.50 5.01 18.93
N SER A 115 1.99 5.30 20.12
CA SER A 115 2.10 4.44 21.29
C SER A 115 0.84 4.55 22.15
N PRO A 116 0.61 3.64 23.10
CA PRO A 116 -0.40 3.81 24.13
C PRO A 116 -0.14 5.07 24.92
N GLN A 117 -1.21 5.69 25.38
CA GLN A 117 -1.12 6.71 26.41
C GLN A 117 -0.82 6.04 27.75
N THR A 118 0.41 6.20 28.25
CA THR A 118 0.76 5.81 29.62
C THR A 118 0.17 6.85 30.57
N HIS A 119 -0.67 6.40 31.51
CA HIS A 119 -1.21 7.26 32.57
C HIS A 119 -0.43 7.08 33.87
N ASP A 120 -0.20 8.19 34.57
CA ASP A 120 0.20 8.13 35.98
C ASP A 120 -0.88 7.44 36.81
N ARG A 121 -0.42 6.66 37.79
CA ARG A 121 -1.25 5.78 38.63
C ARG A 121 -2.40 6.51 39.32
N GLU A 122 -2.30 7.83 39.51
CA GLU A 122 -3.28 8.67 40.20
C GLU A 122 -4.62 8.80 39.45
N LEU A 123 -4.64 8.64 38.11
CA LEU A 123 -5.86 8.77 37.29
C LEU A 123 -6.58 7.43 37.03
N SER A 124 -6.16 6.36 37.72
CA SER A 124 -6.67 4.99 37.57
C SER A 124 -8.14 4.79 37.98
N HIS A 125 -8.68 5.68 38.80
CA HIS A 125 -10.05 5.64 39.33
C HIS A 125 -11.12 6.05 38.30
N LEU A 126 -10.73 6.66 37.18
CA LEU A 126 -11.64 7.03 36.09
C LEU A 126 -11.95 5.77 35.25
N LYS A 127 -12.79 4.92 35.84
CA LYS A 127 -13.32 3.67 35.28
C LYS A 127 -13.94 3.92 33.90
N VAL A 128 -13.62 3.02 32.97
CA VAL A 128 -13.92 3.07 31.52
C VAL A 128 -12.97 3.99 30.74
N ARG A 129 -11.77 3.50 30.41
CA ARG A 129 -10.94 4.17 29.41
C ARG A 129 -10.68 3.24 28.24
N LYS A 130 -11.29 3.59 27.11
CA LYS A 130 -10.93 3.09 25.76
C LYS A 130 -9.41 3.17 25.62
N ASN A 131 -8.79 2.23 24.91
CA ASN A 131 -7.34 2.27 24.62
C ASN A 131 -6.99 3.63 23.99
N ARG A 132 -6.42 4.53 24.78
CA ARG A 132 -6.07 5.88 24.33
C ARG A 132 -4.68 5.80 23.71
N ILE A 133 -4.55 6.46 22.58
CA ILE A 133 -3.32 6.47 21.80
C ILE A 133 -2.68 7.84 21.95
N HIS A 134 -1.37 7.81 22.17
CA HIS A 134 -0.49 8.96 22.14
C HIS A 134 0.20 9.01 20.78
N ILE A 135 0.19 10.20 20.17
CA ILE A 135 0.82 10.46 18.88
C ILE A 135 1.86 11.54 19.11
N GLU A 136 3.09 11.28 18.68
CA GLU A 136 4.16 12.27 18.67
C GLU A 136 4.57 12.53 17.22
N VAL A 137 4.68 13.80 16.85
CA VAL A 137 5.25 14.24 15.58
C VAL A 137 6.45 15.10 15.90
N ASP A 138 7.63 14.71 15.44
CA ASP A 138 8.91 15.38 15.70
C ASP A 138 9.13 15.63 17.21
N GLN A 139 8.87 14.59 18.02
CA GLN A 139 8.97 14.58 19.48
C GLN A 139 7.99 15.51 20.22
N LYS A 140 6.98 16.05 19.51
CA LYS A 140 5.93 16.88 20.11
C LYS A 140 4.59 16.13 20.10
N PRO A 141 3.81 16.19 21.20
CA PRO A 141 2.46 15.65 21.21
C PRO A 141 1.64 16.25 20.07
N SER A 142 0.89 15.42 19.36
CA SER A 142 0.02 15.85 18.27
C SER A 142 -1.33 15.14 18.35
N ILE A 143 -2.38 15.82 17.87
CA ILE A 143 -3.72 15.24 17.76
C ILE A 143 -3.84 14.34 16.53
N ASP A 144 -2.97 14.53 15.53
CA ASP A 144 -2.92 13.77 14.29
C ASP A 144 -1.52 13.85 13.65
N TRP A 145 -1.26 13.09 12.61
CA TRP A 145 -0.05 13.21 11.79
C TRP A 145 -0.45 13.52 10.34
N PRO A 146 0.47 14.00 9.48
CA PRO A 146 0.11 14.38 8.11
C PRO A 146 -0.10 13.14 7.23
N ARG A 147 -1.23 12.45 7.42
CA ARG A 147 -1.59 11.16 6.78
C ARG A 147 -1.34 11.14 5.27
N SER A 148 -1.79 12.19 4.56
CA SER A 148 -1.67 12.36 3.10
C SER A 148 -0.23 12.37 2.57
N GLU A 149 0.77 12.49 3.45
CA GLU A 149 2.18 12.41 3.11
C GLU A 149 2.71 10.97 2.96
N PHE A 150 1.92 9.98 3.37
CA PHE A 150 2.31 8.57 3.50
C PHE A 150 1.40 7.65 2.65
N ASN A 151 1.27 7.87 1.35
CA ASN A 151 0.29 7.13 0.54
C ASN A 151 0.68 5.67 0.32
N ILE A 152 -0.23 4.75 0.63
CA ILE A 152 -0.01 3.31 0.49
C ILE A 152 -1.22 2.68 -0.20
N VAL A 153 -0.97 1.82 -1.19
CA VAL A 153 -1.99 1.06 -1.91
C VAL A 153 -1.69 -0.43 -1.74
N HIS A 154 -2.67 -1.19 -1.26
CA HIS A 154 -2.60 -2.65 -1.16
C HIS A 154 -3.22 -3.30 -2.39
N PHE A 155 -2.48 -4.24 -2.95
CA PHE A 155 -2.86 -5.16 -4.01
C PHE A 155 -2.81 -6.56 -3.42
N ASN A 156 -3.66 -6.80 -2.42
CA ASN A 156 -3.85 -8.14 -1.87
C ASN A 156 -4.96 -8.85 -2.66
N ASP A 157 -4.75 -10.12 -3.00
CA ASP A 157 -5.73 -11.03 -3.60
C ASP A 157 -7.08 -11.07 -2.83
N GLN A 158 -7.07 -10.63 -1.57
CA GLN A 158 -8.24 -10.63 -0.69
C GLN A 158 -9.24 -9.48 -0.90
N HIS A 159 -8.89 -8.37 -1.56
CA HIS A 159 -9.88 -7.30 -1.82
C HIS A 159 -11.04 -7.76 -2.72
N TYR A 160 -10.90 -8.91 -3.37
CA TYR A 160 -11.89 -9.55 -4.23
C TYR A 160 -12.51 -10.84 -3.66
N ARG A 161 -12.13 -11.26 -2.44
CA ARG A 161 -12.71 -12.42 -1.74
C ARG A 161 -13.67 -12.01 -0.61
N LEU A 162 -14.40 -10.91 -0.79
CA LEU A 162 -15.46 -10.55 0.15
C LEU A 162 -16.60 -11.57 0.08
N PRO A 163 -17.25 -11.90 1.21
CA PRO A 163 -18.44 -12.75 1.20
C PRO A 163 -19.55 -11.97 0.49
N GLY A 164 -19.95 -12.44 -0.70
CA GLY A 164 -20.86 -11.73 -1.61
C GLY A 164 -20.70 -12.09 -3.09
N GLY A 165 -19.61 -12.80 -3.45
CA GLY A 165 -19.41 -13.34 -4.79
C GLY A 165 -18.77 -12.34 -5.78
N PRO A 166 -18.45 -12.80 -7.00
CA PRO A 166 -17.65 -12.05 -7.98
C PRO A 166 -18.36 -10.86 -8.64
N GLN A 167 -19.63 -10.57 -8.31
CA GLN A 167 -20.47 -9.74 -9.17
C GLN A 167 -20.15 -8.24 -9.21
N ASP A 168 -19.31 -7.69 -8.35
CA ASP A 168 -18.77 -6.33 -8.58
C ASP A 168 -17.43 -6.06 -7.86
N SER A 169 -16.55 -7.05 -7.98
CA SER A 169 -15.21 -7.06 -7.41
C SER A 169 -14.42 -5.78 -7.79
N PHE A 170 -14.54 -5.35 -9.05
CA PHE A 170 -13.87 -4.18 -9.59
C PHE A 170 -14.43 -2.85 -9.05
N VAL A 171 -15.75 -2.72 -8.88
CA VAL A 171 -16.37 -1.53 -8.29
C VAL A 171 -15.88 -1.31 -6.85
N ASN A 172 -15.76 -2.38 -6.07
CA ASN A 172 -15.20 -2.29 -4.72
C ASN A 172 -13.74 -1.83 -4.72
N CYS A 173 -12.98 -2.19 -5.74
CA CYS A 173 -11.61 -1.72 -5.92
C CYS A 173 -11.54 -0.24 -6.33
N ILE A 174 -12.42 0.23 -7.20
CA ILE A 174 -12.53 1.66 -7.49
C ILE A 174 -12.91 2.44 -6.22
N ARG A 175 -13.87 1.94 -5.42
CA ARG A 175 -14.20 2.54 -4.12
C ARG A 175 -13.01 2.58 -3.17
N TYR A 176 -12.24 1.49 -3.11
CA TYR A 176 -11.00 1.46 -2.33
C TYR A 176 -10.01 2.52 -2.81
N LEU A 177 -9.79 2.70 -4.11
CA LEU A 177 -8.91 3.75 -4.62
C LEU A 177 -9.43 5.14 -4.27
N ALA A 178 -10.74 5.38 -4.34
CA ALA A 178 -11.32 6.65 -3.93
C ALA A 178 -10.96 6.98 -2.47
N ASP A 179 -11.07 6.01 -1.56
CA ASP A 179 -10.66 6.15 -0.17
C ASP A 179 -9.15 6.43 -0.02
N ILE A 180 -8.29 5.74 -0.79
CA ILE A 180 -6.83 5.94 -0.72
C ILE A 180 -6.43 7.34 -1.20
N PHE A 181 -7.00 7.78 -2.31
CA PHE A 181 -6.72 9.08 -2.92
C PHE A 181 -7.50 10.23 -2.26
N SER A 182 -8.28 9.96 -1.20
CA SER A 182 -9.12 10.94 -0.51
C SER A 182 -10.04 11.71 -1.48
N THR A 183 -10.65 10.99 -2.43
CA THR A 183 -11.58 11.50 -3.44
C THR A 183 -12.92 10.77 -3.36
N THR A 184 -13.92 11.21 -4.11
CA THR A 184 -15.21 10.50 -4.21
C THR A 184 -15.15 9.41 -5.26
N GLU A 185 -15.94 8.35 -5.06
CA GLU A 185 -16.08 7.25 -6.05
C GLU A 185 -16.54 7.80 -7.41
N ASP A 186 -17.51 8.73 -7.40
CA ASP A 186 -18.06 9.32 -8.62
C ASP A 186 -17.02 10.13 -9.39
N LEU A 187 -16.21 10.96 -8.74
CA LEU A 187 -15.12 11.69 -9.40
C LEU A 187 -14.10 10.73 -10.01
N LEU A 188 -13.80 9.63 -9.32
CA LEU A 188 -12.89 8.62 -9.85
C LEU A 188 -13.49 7.93 -11.08
N TRP A 189 -14.77 7.57 -11.05
CA TRP A 189 -15.46 7.03 -12.23
C TRP A 189 -15.55 8.05 -13.37
N ASP A 190 -15.79 9.33 -13.07
CA ASP A 190 -15.90 10.40 -14.06
C ASP A 190 -14.55 10.65 -14.75
N SER A 191 -13.46 10.43 -14.02
CA SER A 191 -12.14 10.51 -14.60
C SER A 191 -11.95 9.48 -15.73
N LEU A 192 -12.46 8.25 -15.59
CA LEU A 192 -12.31 7.14 -16.57
C LEU A 192 -13.09 7.32 -17.90
N ARG A 193 -13.55 8.53 -18.22
CA ARG A 193 -14.38 8.86 -19.38
C ARG A 193 -13.61 8.89 -20.69
N ASP A 194 -12.48 9.59 -20.71
CA ASP A 194 -11.59 9.63 -21.87
C ASP A 194 -10.71 8.38 -21.89
N ASP A 195 -10.12 8.01 -23.03
CA ASP A 195 -9.10 6.95 -23.10
C ASP A 195 -7.98 7.32 -22.11
N PHE A 196 -8.12 6.81 -20.89
CA PHE A 196 -7.62 7.48 -19.70
C PHE A 196 -6.09 7.47 -19.73
N PHE A 197 -5.51 8.60 -20.14
CA PHE A 197 -4.08 8.83 -20.32
C PHE A 197 -3.42 7.91 -21.36
N ALA A 198 -3.21 8.42 -22.57
CA ALA A 198 -2.54 7.75 -23.70
C ALA A 198 -1.09 7.23 -23.46
N SER A 199 -0.64 7.16 -22.20
CA SER A 199 0.59 6.51 -21.76
C SER A 199 0.26 5.41 -20.71
N SER A 200 -0.53 4.42 -21.12
CA SER A 200 -0.80 3.26 -20.27
C SER A 200 0.51 2.50 -19.98
N LEU A 201 0.79 2.22 -18.71
CA LEU A 201 1.97 1.51 -18.24
C LEU A 201 2.03 0.07 -18.77
N PHE A 202 0.88 -0.61 -18.81
CA PHE A 202 0.75 -2.00 -19.28
C PHE A 202 -0.01 -2.14 -20.59
N GLY A 203 -0.55 -1.05 -21.16
CA GLY A 203 -1.23 -1.08 -22.46
C GLY A 203 -2.76 -1.15 -22.39
N TYR A 204 -3.36 -1.21 -21.20
CA TYR A 204 -4.82 -1.25 -21.06
C TYR A 204 -5.43 0.09 -21.47
N ARG A 205 -6.49 0.05 -22.27
CA ARG A 205 -7.31 1.24 -22.60
C ARG A 205 -8.70 1.06 -22.03
N VAL A 206 -9.24 2.14 -21.46
CA VAL A 206 -10.55 2.13 -20.82
C VAL A 206 -11.44 3.17 -21.46
N ARG A 207 -12.72 2.83 -21.61
CA ARG A 207 -13.77 3.75 -21.98
C ARG A 207 -14.95 3.57 -21.04
N ARG A 208 -15.42 4.63 -20.41
CA ARG A 208 -16.64 4.56 -19.63
C ARG A 208 -17.86 4.49 -20.56
N ASN A 209 -18.71 3.49 -20.34
CA ASN A 209 -19.90 3.25 -21.16
C ASN A 209 -21.20 3.25 -20.33
N GLY A 210 -21.16 3.67 -19.07
CA GLY A 210 -22.33 3.83 -18.22
C GLY A 210 -22.00 4.18 -16.77
N TRP A 211 -23.02 4.18 -15.90
CA TRP A 211 -22.82 4.31 -14.46
C TRP A 211 -22.09 3.07 -13.94
N ARG A 212 -20.90 3.26 -13.34
CA ARG A 212 -20.03 2.18 -12.83
C ARG A 212 -19.72 1.08 -13.86
N ARG A 213 -19.66 1.44 -15.15
CA ARG A 213 -19.39 0.49 -16.24
C ARG A 213 -18.28 1.01 -17.15
N LEU A 214 -17.26 0.17 -17.34
CA LEU A 214 -16.20 0.37 -18.34
C LEU A 214 -16.25 -0.73 -19.40
N SER A 215 -15.88 -0.36 -20.62
CA SER A 215 -15.26 -1.29 -21.57
C SER A 215 -13.74 -1.13 -21.54
N VAL A 216 -13.02 -2.21 -21.75
CA VAL A 216 -11.57 -2.32 -21.58
C VAL A 216 -10.98 -3.03 -22.79
N LEU A 217 -9.97 -2.42 -23.41
CA LEU A 217 -9.13 -3.08 -24.40
C LEU A 217 -7.93 -3.70 -23.68
N VAL A 218 -7.86 -5.02 -23.70
CA VAL A 218 -6.76 -5.79 -23.09
C VAL A 218 -5.56 -5.80 -24.06
N PRO A 219 -4.32 -5.57 -23.57
CA PRO A 219 -3.12 -5.50 -24.39
C PRO A 219 -2.55 -6.90 -24.72
N ASP A 220 -3.39 -7.81 -25.22
CA ASP A 220 -3.01 -9.19 -25.61
C ASP A 220 -3.12 -9.43 -27.13
N GLY A 221 -3.24 -8.35 -27.91
CA GLY A 221 -3.39 -8.38 -29.36
C GLY A 221 -4.85 -8.31 -29.84
N ARG A 222 -5.83 -8.39 -28.92
CA ARG A 222 -7.24 -8.12 -29.24
C ARG A 222 -7.42 -6.69 -29.74
N LYS A 223 -8.37 -6.50 -30.66
CA LYS A 223 -8.72 -5.19 -31.24
C LYS A 223 -10.11 -4.68 -30.83
N PHE A 224 -10.77 -5.36 -29.91
CA PHE A 224 -12.13 -5.03 -29.45
C PHE A 224 -12.15 -4.84 -27.94
N TYR A 225 -13.03 -3.95 -27.49
CA TYR A 225 -13.22 -3.68 -26.07
C TYR A 225 -14.15 -4.72 -25.44
N LEU A 226 -13.81 -5.17 -24.24
CA LEU A 226 -14.58 -6.09 -23.41
C LEU A 226 -15.20 -5.34 -22.22
N PRO A 227 -16.43 -5.65 -21.79
CA PRO A 227 -16.93 -5.17 -20.50
C PRO A 227 -15.98 -5.56 -19.37
N HIS A 228 -15.70 -4.65 -18.43
CA HIS A 228 -14.80 -4.95 -17.30
C HIS A 228 -15.26 -6.16 -16.46
N THR A 229 -16.57 -6.43 -16.40
CA THR A 229 -17.16 -7.61 -15.73
C THR A 229 -16.86 -8.93 -16.43
N SER A 230 -16.51 -8.91 -17.72
CA SER A 230 -16.15 -10.09 -18.51
C SER A 230 -14.65 -10.41 -18.48
N LEU A 231 -13.84 -9.54 -17.88
CA LEU A 231 -12.42 -9.78 -17.73
C LEU A 231 -12.16 -10.91 -16.74
N SER A 232 -11.16 -11.73 -17.03
CA SER A 232 -10.63 -12.70 -16.08
C SER A 232 -10.11 -12.00 -14.82
N PHE A 233 -10.00 -12.76 -13.72
CA PHE A 233 -9.49 -12.25 -12.45
C PHE A 233 -8.15 -11.51 -12.62
N THR A 234 -7.21 -12.14 -13.33
CA THR A 234 -5.89 -11.56 -13.59
C THR A 234 -5.97 -10.26 -14.39
N GLU A 235 -6.80 -10.20 -15.44
CA GLU A 235 -6.98 -8.98 -16.23
C GLU A 235 -7.57 -7.83 -15.41
N GLN A 236 -8.51 -8.12 -14.50
CA GLN A 236 -9.07 -7.11 -13.59
C GLN A 236 -8.01 -6.57 -12.62
N GLN A 237 -7.12 -7.43 -12.10
CA GLN A 237 -6.03 -6.99 -11.21
C GLN A 237 -5.02 -6.10 -11.94
N PHE A 238 -4.65 -6.44 -13.18
CA PHE A 238 -3.76 -5.61 -13.99
C PHE A 238 -4.40 -4.27 -14.35
N LEU A 239 -5.69 -4.27 -14.69
CA LEU A 239 -6.46 -3.05 -14.93
C LEU A 239 -6.51 -2.16 -13.68
N PHE A 240 -6.71 -2.76 -12.51
CA PHE A 240 -6.71 -2.03 -11.24
C PHE A 240 -5.35 -1.39 -10.96
N LEU A 241 -4.25 -2.11 -11.19
CA LEU A 241 -2.90 -1.59 -11.05
C LEU A 241 -2.60 -0.46 -12.05
N GLU A 242 -3.04 -0.62 -13.31
CA GLU A 242 -2.95 0.41 -14.34
C GLU A 242 -3.59 1.73 -13.87
N ILE A 243 -4.84 1.67 -13.41
CA ILE A 243 -5.59 2.82 -12.92
C ILE A 243 -4.88 3.44 -11.70
N SER A 244 -4.47 2.61 -10.73
CA SER A 244 -3.77 3.07 -9.52
C SER A 244 -2.51 3.88 -9.85
N ILE A 245 -1.72 3.41 -10.83
CA ILE A 245 -0.48 4.08 -11.24
C ILE A 245 -0.78 5.33 -12.07
N ALA A 246 -1.77 5.31 -12.96
CA ALA A 246 -2.19 6.48 -13.72
C ALA A 246 -2.63 7.63 -12.80
N LEU A 247 -3.46 7.32 -11.78
CA LEU A 247 -3.87 8.28 -10.76
C LEU A 247 -2.67 8.81 -9.97
N HIS A 248 -1.76 7.93 -9.56
CA HIS A 248 -0.52 8.33 -8.88
C HIS A 248 0.29 9.33 -9.71
N LYS A 249 0.47 9.08 -11.02
CA LYS A 249 1.20 9.99 -11.92
C LYS A 249 0.56 11.37 -12.04
N CYS A 250 -0.77 11.44 -11.94
CA CYS A 250 -1.51 12.70 -12.03
C CYS A 250 -1.70 13.39 -10.67
N HIS A 251 -1.29 12.73 -9.58
CA HIS A 251 -1.49 13.26 -8.25
C HIS A 251 -0.59 14.46 -7.98
N LYS A 252 -1.19 15.56 -7.50
CA LYS A 252 -0.48 16.83 -7.26
C LYS A 252 0.66 16.70 -6.25
N SER A 253 0.51 15.84 -5.25
CA SER A 253 1.62 15.51 -4.36
C SER A 253 2.50 14.45 -5.03
N LYS A 254 3.73 14.81 -5.40
CA LYS A 254 4.83 13.87 -5.67
C LYS A 254 5.30 13.20 -4.36
N GLY A 255 4.37 12.88 -3.48
CA GLY A 255 4.60 12.19 -2.23
C GLY A 255 5.11 10.78 -2.49
N SER A 256 5.53 10.10 -1.43
CA SER A 256 6.09 8.77 -1.56
C SER A 256 4.98 7.75 -1.47
N TRP A 257 4.69 7.12 -2.60
CA TRP A 257 3.71 6.07 -2.73
C TRP A 257 4.36 4.71 -2.51
N MET A 258 3.75 3.87 -1.68
CA MET A 258 4.11 2.46 -1.55
C MET A 258 3.02 1.59 -2.15
N PHE A 259 3.37 0.74 -3.11
CA PHE A 259 2.49 -0.28 -3.67
C PHE A 259 2.86 -1.61 -3.02
N ILE A 260 1.94 -2.21 -2.28
CA ILE A 260 2.12 -3.49 -1.59
C ILE A 260 1.42 -4.56 -2.41
N PHE A 261 2.16 -5.58 -2.84
CA PHE A 261 1.64 -6.69 -3.63
C PHE A 261 1.73 -7.97 -2.82
N ASP A 262 0.76 -8.87 -2.98
CA ASP A 262 1.00 -10.26 -2.56
C ASP A 262 1.99 -10.97 -3.51
N LEU A 263 2.58 -12.06 -3.02
CA LEU A 263 3.59 -12.83 -3.74
C LEU A 263 3.03 -13.42 -5.05
N VAL A 264 1.78 -13.86 -5.03
CA VAL A 264 1.14 -14.54 -6.17
C VAL A 264 0.98 -13.55 -7.33
N PHE A 265 0.44 -12.37 -7.03
CA PHE A 265 0.28 -11.26 -7.97
C PHE A 265 1.64 -10.78 -8.49
N PHE A 266 2.61 -10.56 -7.61
CA PHE A 266 3.95 -10.15 -8.03
C PHE A 266 4.58 -11.17 -8.98
N ASN A 267 4.42 -12.47 -8.72
CA ASN A 267 4.95 -13.52 -9.59
C ASN A 267 4.29 -13.57 -10.97
N ARG A 268 3.00 -13.22 -11.08
CA ARG A 268 2.28 -13.15 -12.36
C ARG A 268 2.76 -12.02 -13.27
N MET A 269 3.40 -10.98 -12.71
CA MET A 269 3.97 -9.91 -13.54
C MET A 269 5.21 -10.41 -14.29
N ASP A 270 5.24 -10.19 -15.60
CA ASP A 270 6.43 -10.46 -16.41
C ASP A 270 7.59 -9.52 -16.02
N ASN A 271 8.80 -9.89 -16.44
CA ASN A 271 10.01 -9.15 -16.08
C ASN A 271 10.02 -7.72 -16.63
N ASN A 272 9.35 -7.45 -17.76
CA ASN A 272 9.26 -6.11 -18.33
C ASN A 272 8.33 -5.24 -17.49
N LYS A 273 7.18 -5.74 -17.07
CA LYS A 273 6.23 -5.06 -16.16
C LYS A 273 6.86 -4.78 -14.80
N LYS A 274 7.58 -5.75 -14.23
CA LYS A 274 8.38 -5.56 -13.01
C LYS A 274 9.42 -4.47 -13.18
N LYS A 275 10.15 -4.45 -14.30
CA LYS A 275 11.11 -3.38 -14.62
C LYS A 275 10.42 -2.03 -14.75
N ILE A 276 9.27 -1.96 -15.42
CA ILE A 276 8.50 -0.72 -15.63
C ILE A 276 8.00 -0.13 -14.30
N LEU A 277 7.57 -0.95 -13.34
CA LEU A 277 7.27 -0.48 -11.97
C LEU A 277 8.47 0.21 -11.30
N HIS A 278 9.70 -0.15 -11.69
CA HIS A 278 10.94 0.37 -11.13
C HIS A 278 11.60 1.46 -11.98
N THR A 279 11.22 1.62 -13.25
CA THR A 279 11.81 2.62 -14.13
C THR A 279 10.95 3.87 -14.15
N ARG A 280 11.56 5.03 -13.88
CA ARG A 280 10.92 6.31 -14.21
C ARG A 280 10.83 6.43 -15.74
N LYS A 281 9.65 6.82 -16.21
CA LYS A 281 9.57 8.04 -17.04
C LYS A 281 9.15 9.16 -16.09
#